data_AF-A0A959KEN3-F1
#
_entry.id   AF-A0A959KEN3-F1
#
_cell.length_a   1.000
_cell.length_b   1.000
_cell.length_c   1.000
_cell.angle_alpha   90.00
_cell.angle_beta   90.00
_cell.angle_gamma   90.00
#
_symmetry.space_group_name_H-M   'P 1'
#
loop_
_entity.id
_entity.type
_entity.pdbx_description
1 polymer ?
#
loop_
_entity_poly.entity_id
_entity_poly.type
_entity_poly.pdbx_seq_one_letter_code
_entity_poly.pdbx_strand_id
1 'polypeptide(L)' 'EKGLARRNTETRVHVYTAAVEEAATQQRLLDQFLDTAFRGSAASLIMQALGNHRASPEELDEIKELIRRMEEE' A
#
# COMPACT_ATOMS: atom_id res chain seq x y z
N GLU A 1 10.85 -21.79 -3.26
CA GLU A 1 9.83 -21.00 -3.99
C GLU A 1 9.20 -20.01 -3.00
N LYS A 2 8.81 -18.80 -3.42
CA LYS A 2 8.34 -17.73 -2.48
C LYS A 2 6.83 -17.76 -2.18
N GLY A 3 6.06 -18.63 -2.84
CA GLY A 3 4.61 -18.78 -2.61
C GLY A 3 3.73 -17.62 -3.05
N LEU A 4 4.24 -16.66 -3.83
CA LEU A 4 3.50 -15.45 -4.24
C LEU A 4 2.67 -15.64 -5.51
N ALA A 5 3.02 -16.63 -6.33
CA ALA A 5 2.34 -16.92 -7.58
C ALA A 5 2.09 -18.42 -7.72
N ARG A 6 0.94 -18.77 -8.30
CA ARG A 6 0.64 -20.13 -8.74
C ARG A 6 0.97 -20.24 -10.22
N ARG A 7 1.60 -21.35 -10.61
CA ARG A 7 1.92 -21.65 -12.01
C ARG A 7 1.00 -22.75 -12.50
N ASN A 8 0.18 -22.47 -13.51
CA ASN A 8 -0.56 -23.49 -14.26
C ASN A 8 0.34 -23.99 -15.41
N THR A 9 0.57 -25.30 -15.46
CA THR A 9 1.39 -26.00 -16.47
C THR A 9 0.60 -26.99 -17.31
N GLU A 10 -0.73 -26.87 -17.36
CA GLU A 10 -1.62 -27.78 -18.12
C GLU A 10 -1.42 -27.66 -19.63
N THR A 11 -0.92 -26.52 -20.11
CA THR A 11 -0.59 -26.31 -21.52
C THR A 11 0.90 -26.01 -21.70
N ARG A 12 1.36 -26.02 -22.96
CA ARG A 12 2.74 -25.64 -23.34
C ARG A 12 3.11 -24.20 -22.92
N VAL A 13 2.12 -23.34 -22.68
CA VAL A 13 2.33 -21.99 -22.12
C VAL A 13 2.03 -22.02 -20.63
N HIS A 14 2.96 -21.49 -19.83
CA HIS A 14 2.76 -21.37 -18.39
C HIS A 14 1.98 -20.08 -18.08
N VAL A 15 0.85 -20.24 -17.39
CA VAL A 15 0.04 -19.12 -16.92
C VAL A 15 0.30 -18.93 -15.42
N TYR A 16 0.57 -17.69 -15.01
CA TYR A 16 0.81 -17.35 -13.62
C TYR A 16 -0.35 -16.52 -13.07
N THR A 17 -0.80 -16.87 -11.87
CA THR A 17 -1.82 -16.13 -11.15
C THR A 17 -1.34 -15.81 -9.74
N ALA A 18 -1.84 -14.72 -9.16
CA ALA A 18 -1.53 -14.36 -7.79
C ALA A 18 -1.97 -15.49 -6.84
N ALA A 19 -1.04 -15.91 -5.97
CA ALA A 19 -1.34 -16.88 -4.91
C ALA A 19 -1.76 -16.20 -3.61
N VAL A 20 -1.58 -14.89 -3.53
CA VAL A 20 -1.82 -14.04 -2.36
C VAL A 20 -2.83 -12.95 -2.72
N GLU A 21 -3.56 -12.49 -1.72
CA GLU A 21 -4.46 -11.35 -1.87
C GLU A 21 -3.65 -10.05 -1.97
N GLU A 22 -4.07 -9.15 -2.87
CA GLU A 22 -3.42 -7.88 -3.11
C GLU A 22 -3.51 -6.96 -1.89
N ALA A 23 -4.71 -6.73 -1.36
CA ALA A 23 -4.93 -5.80 -0.23
C ALA A 23 -4.15 -6.24 1.02
N ALA A 24 -4.25 -7.52 1.39
CA ALA A 24 -3.47 -8.07 2.51
C ALA A 24 -1.95 -7.97 2.29
N THR A 25 -1.50 -8.02 1.03
CA THR A 25 -0.08 -7.84 0.69
C THR A 25 0.35 -6.39 0.76
N GLN A 26 -0.46 -5.47 0.27
CA GLN A 26 -0.22 -4.02 0.36
C GLN A 26 -0.15 -3.57 1.83
N GLN A 27 -1.09 -4.02 2.67
CA GLN A 27 -1.08 -3.71 4.11
C GLN A 27 0.21 -4.18 4.78
N ARG A 28 0.60 -5.44 4.55
CA ARG A 28 1.82 -6.01 5.13
C ARG A 28 3.08 -5.26 4.70
N LEU A 29 3.14 -4.84 3.44
CA LEU A 29 4.25 -4.03 2.92
C LEU A 29 4.27 -2.65 3.56
N LEU A 30 3.10 -2.02 3.74
CA LEU A 30 2.96 -0.72 4.40
C LEU A 30 3.42 -0.80 5.85
N ASP A 31 2.96 -1.78 6.62
CA ASP A 31 3.35 -1.99 8.02
C ASP A 31 4.87 -2.18 8.14
N GLN A 32 5.44 -3.07 7.30
CA GLN A 32 6.87 -3.30 7.29
C GLN A 32 7.66 -2.03 6.93
N PHE A 33 7.17 -1.23 5.98
CA PHE A 33 7.81 0.00 5.55
C PHE A 33 7.74 1.09 6.62
N LEU A 34 6.60 1.20 7.29
CA LEU A 34 6.37 2.13 8.39
C LEU A 34 7.37 1.87 9.53
N ASP A 35 7.53 0.60 9.92
CA ASP A 35 8.43 0.22 11.00
C ASP A 35 9.90 0.42 10.62
N THR A 36 10.28 -0.02 9.43
CA THR A 36 11.69 -0.05 9.01
C THR A 36 12.23 1.32 8.60
N ALA A 37 11.45 2.14 7.89
CA ALA A 37 11.91 3.42 7.35
C ALA A 37 11.48 4.62 8.20
N PHE A 38 10.32 4.55 8.86
CA PHE A 38 9.73 5.67 9.58
C PHE A 38 9.64 5.45 11.10
N ARG A 39 10.21 4.35 11.61
CA ARG A 39 10.20 4.00 13.05
C ARG A 39 8.78 4.01 13.64
N GLY A 40 7.79 3.56 12.87
CA GLY A 40 6.38 3.52 13.27
C GLY A 40 5.61 4.84 13.11
N SER A 41 6.24 5.92 12.61
CA SER A 41 5.60 7.23 12.52
C SER A 41 4.77 7.39 11.24
N ALA A 42 3.45 7.21 11.36
CA ALA A 42 2.50 7.45 10.25
C ALA A 42 2.54 8.92 9.79
N ALA A 43 2.69 9.86 10.73
CA ALA A 43 2.79 11.29 10.41
C ALA A 43 4.01 11.61 9.54
N SER A 44 5.17 10.99 9.84
CA SER A 44 6.38 11.17 9.05
C SER A 44 6.26 10.56 7.66
N LEU A 45 5.58 9.41 7.54
CA LEU A 45 5.29 8.79 6.24
C LEU A 45 4.41 9.70 5.38
N ILE A 46 3.31 10.21 5.93
CA ILE A 46 2.39 11.10 5.19
C ILE A 46 3.11 12.39 4.80
N MET A 47 3.88 13.00 5.71
CA MET A 47 4.65 14.21 5.40
C MET A 47 5.66 13.98 4.27
N GLN A 48 6.31 12.82 4.23
CA GLN A 48 7.24 12.47 3.16
C GLN A 48 6.51 12.24 1.83
N ALA A 49 5.36 11.57 1.86
CA ALA A 49 4.53 11.34 0.68
C ALA A 49 4.04 12.67 0.06
N LEU A 50 3.54 13.58 0.90
CA LEU A 50 3.05 14.90 0.49
C LEU A 50 4.17 15.91 0.20
N GLY A 51 5.36 15.72 0.77
CA GLY A 51 6.51 16.60 0.55
C GLY A 51 7.29 16.27 -0.73
N ASN A 52 7.41 14.99 -1.06
CA ASN A 52 8.11 14.53 -2.27
C ASN A 52 7.20 14.45 -3.50
N HIS A 53 5.91 14.19 -3.29
CA HIS A 53 4.92 14.28 -4.35
C HIS A 53 4.26 15.66 -4.26
N ARG A 54 4.20 16.40 -5.36
CA ARG A 54 3.35 17.60 -5.41
C ARG A 54 1.90 17.11 -5.43
N ALA A 55 1.38 16.76 -4.26
CA ALA A 55 -0.01 16.38 -4.12
C ALA A 55 -0.87 17.47 -4.75
N SER A 56 -1.80 17.06 -5.62
CA SER A 56 -2.69 18.01 -6.24
C SER A 56 -3.61 18.63 -5.17
N PRO A 57 -4.18 19.82 -5.42
CA PRO A 57 -5.19 20.38 -4.52
C PRO A 57 -6.32 19.39 -4.21
N GLU A 58 -6.75 18.60 -5.20
CA GLU A 58 -7.78 17.59 -5.07
C GLU A 58 -7.36 16.44 -4.15
N GLU A 59 -6.15 15.90 -4.32
CA GLU A 59 -5.62 14.84 -3.44
C GLU A 59 -5.47 15.33 -1.99
N LEU A 60 -5.07 16.59 -1.79
CA LEU A 60 -4.99 17.19 -0.46
C LEU A 60 -6.37 17.33 0.20
N ASP A 61 -7.40 17.68 -0.57
CA ASP A 61 -8.76 17.80 -0.06
C ASP A 61 -9.37 16.43 0.27
N GLU A 62 -9.11 15.40 -0.54
CA GLU A 62 -9.50 14.02 -0.21
C GLU A 62 -8.86 13.54 1.10
N ILE A 63 -7.59 13.85 1.34
CA ILE A 63 -6.89 13.50 2.58
C ILE A 63 -7.47 14.26 3.78
N LYS A 64 -7.78 15.55 3.64
CA LYS A 64 -8.43 16.33 4.72
C LYS A 64 -9.80 15.76 5.06
N GLU A 65 -10.60 15.40 4.06
CA GLU A 65 -11.92 14.80 4.28
C GLU A 65 -11.83 13.40 4.91
N LEU A 66 -10.78 12.63 4.59
CA LEU A 66 -10.50 11.37 5.29
C LEU A 66 -10.20 11.61 6.77
N ILE A 67 -9.32 12.57 7.08
CA ILE A 67 -8.96 12.91 8.47
C ILE A 67 -10.20 13.38 9.24
N ARG A 68 -10.99 14.29 8.66
CA ARG A 68 -12.23 14.80 9.28
C ARG A 68 -13.19 13.66 9.64
N ARG A 69 -13.39 12.71 8.73
CA ARG A 69 -14.24 11.53 9.00
C ARG A 69 -13.72 10.69 10.17
N MET A 70 -12.41 10.50 10.26
CA MET A 70 -11.79 9.74 11.36
C MET A 70 -11.88 10.47 12.72
N GLU A 71 -11.93 11.79 12.73
CA GLU A 71 -12.09 12.59 13.96
C GLU A 71 -13.55 12.68 14.44
N GLU A 72 -14.50 12.50 13.52
CA GLU A 72 -15.94 12.48 13.81
C GLU A 72 -16.45 11.10 14.28
N GLU A 73 -15.64 10.05 14.12
CA GLU A 73 -15.85 8.68 14.63
C GLU A 73 -15.34 8.50 16.07
#